data_AF-A0A8H5U779-F1
#
_entry.id   AF-A0A8H5U779-F1
#
_cell.length_a   1.000
_cell.length_b   1.000
_cell.length_c   1.000
_cell.angle_alpha   90.00
_cell.angle_beta   90.00
_cell.angle_gamma   90.00
#
_symmetry.space_group_name_H-M   'P 1'
#
loop_
_entity.id
_entity.type
_entity.pdbx_description
1 polymer ?
#
loop_
_entity_poly.entity_id
_entity_poly.type
_entity_poly.pdbx_seq_one_letter_code
_entity_poly.pdbx_strand_id
1 'polypeptide(L)'
;MAAAPSPTLTPSPRPGAPMPMPSDLTFPQDTNPRLSIATPVRLMLGTISSAVVGFSLGATQGGQMAQLRFRAEHAHKMPDTTTGWYFYHKSKNYHAMQGGIREGFRMGLKTGFWSFLALSLESTVDRYRGASDMFSTTIATLTVAGAFSLWRGRKR
;
A
#
# COMPACT_ATOMS: atom_id res chain seq x y z
N MET A 1 74.37 -27.99 10.59
CA MET A 1 73.25 -28.12 9.64
C MET A 1 72.03 -27.43 10.26
N ALA A 2 71.74 -26.19 9.86
CA ALA A 2 70.54 -25.46 10.27
C ALA A 2 69.66 -25.31 9.02
N ALA A 3 68.45 -25.88 9.06
CA ALA A 3 67.49 -25.83 7.97
C ALA A 3 66.68 -24.53 8.05
N ALA A 4 66.63 -23.78 6.95
CA ALA A 4 65.82 -22.58 6.81
C ALA A 4 64.32 -22.92 6.65
N PRO A 5 63.38 -22.10 7.15
CA PRO A 5 61.95 -22.30 6.94
C PRO A 5 61.52 -21.88 5.53
N SER A 6 60.74 -22.73 4.87
CA SER A 6 60.17 -22.50 3.54
C SER A 6 59.21 -21.31 3.50
N PRO A 7 59.16 -20.51 2.41
CA PRO A 7 58.27 -19.36 2.30
C PRO A 7 56.81 -19.78 2.11
N THR A 8 55.93 -19.26 2.96
CA THR A 8 54.47 -19.39 2.85
C THR A 8 53.98 -18.69 1.58
N LEU A 9 53.54 -19.48 0.60
CA LEU A 9 52.88 -18.97 -0.61
C LEU A 9 51.51 -18.38 -0.23
N THR A 10 51.36 -17.07 -0.38
CA THR A 10 50.07 -16.39 -0.40
C THR A 10 49.31 -16.81 -1.68
N PRO A 11 48.06 -17.33 -1.58
CA PRO A 11 47.31 -17.67 -2.77
C PRO A 11 46.85 -16.38 -3.48
N SER A 12 47.26 -16.22 -4.73
CA SER A 12 46.82 -15.17 -5.65
C SER A 12 45.29 -15.21 -5.84
N PRO A 13 44.59 -14.05 -5.97
CA PRO A 13 43.16 -14.03 -6.24
C PRO A 13 42.88 -14.64 -7.62
N ARG A 14 41.99 -15.63 -7.67
CA ARG A 14 41.58 -16.33 -8.89
C ARG A 14 40.78 -15.35 -9.79
N PRO A 15 41.19 -15.08 -11.04
CA PRO A 15 40.43 -14.21 -11.93
C PRO A 15 39.18 -14.97 -12.40
N GLY A 16 38.00 -14.49 -12.02
CA GLY A 16 36.71 -15.08 -12.42
C GLY A 16 35.77 -15.48 -11.28
N ALA A 17 36.11 -15.20 -10.01
CA ALA A 17 35.10 -15.27 -8.94
C ALA A 17 34.07 -14.14 -9.18
N PRO A 18 32.74 -14.43 -9.17
CA PRO A 18 31.75 -13.37 -9.16
C PRO A 18 32.04 -12.48 -7.95
N MET A 19 32.24 -11.18 -8.21
CA MET A 19 32.43 -10.19 -7.16
C MET A 19 31.35 -10.39 -6.09
N PRO A 20 31.69 -10.40 -4.78
CA PRO A 20 30.67 -10.32 -3.75
C PRO A 20 29.91 -9.02 -3.99
N MET A 21 28.68 -9.14 -4.48
CA MET A 21 27.76 -8.03 -4.57
C MET A 21 27.69 -7.39 -3.18
N PRO A 22 27.74 -6.06 -3.05
CA PRO A 22 27.63 -5.41 -1.75
C PRO A 22 26.33 -5.88 -1.08
N SER A 23 26.49 -6.71 -0.05
CA SER A 23 25.42 -7.39 0.67
C SER A 23 24.65 -6.46 1.62
N ASP A 24 24.90 -5.15 1.56
CA ASP A 24 24.34 -4.16 2.49
C ASP A 24 22.88 -3.78 2.19
N LEU A 25 22.28 -4.36 1.14
CA LEU A 25 20.83 -4.30 0.91
C LEU A 25 20.15 -5.67 1.11
N THR A 26 20.81 -6.61 1.82
CA THR A 26 20.20 -7.90 2.15
C THR A 26 19.24 -7.68 3.31
N PHE A 27 17.97 -7.43 3.00
CA PHE A 27 16.90 -7.48 4.00
C PHE A 27 16.93 -8.85 4.70
N PRO A 28 16.73 -8.90 6.04
CA PRO A 28 16.70 -10.16 6.76
C PRO A 28 15.79 -11.16 6.06
N GLN A 29 16.35 -12.27 5.58
CA GLN A 29 15.57 -13.35 4.98
C GLN A 29 14.70 -13.96 6.07
N ASP A 30 13.38 -13.88 5.91
CA ASP A 30 12.45 -14.47 6.85
C ASP A 30 12.53 -16.00 6.75
N THR A 31 12.70 -16.68 7.89
CA THR A 31 12.88 -18.14 7.98
C THR A 31 11.75 -18.93 7.32
N ASN A 32 10.55 -18.35 7.21
CA ASN A 32 9.39 -18.93 6.53
C ASN A 32 8.64 -17.87 5.70
N PRO A 33 9.03 -17.61 4.44
CA PRO A 33 8.36 -16.61 3.61
C PRO A 33 6.98 -17.10 3.17
N ARG A 34 5.91 -16.57 3.79
CA ARG A 34 4.53 -16.76 3.30
C ARG A 34 4.42 -16.20 1.88
N LEU A 35 3.96 -17.05 0.95
CA LEU A 35 3.83 -16.81 -0.51
C LEU A 35 5.15 -16.80 -1.33
N SER A 36 6.27 -17.29 -0.77
CA SER A 36 7.61 -17.28 -1.44
C SER A 36 8.07 -15.92 -1.99
N ILE A 37 7.44 -14.84 -1.52
CA ILE A 37 7.73 -13.45 -1.89
C ILE A 37 8.41 -12.79 -0.70
N ALA A 38 9.42 -11.96 -0.97
CA ALA A 38 10.07 -11.16 0.05
C ALA A 38 9.05 -10.27 0.77
N THR A 39 9.07 -10.27 2.10
CA THR A 39 8.19 -9.46 2.97
C THR A 39 8.04 -7.98 2.55
N PRO A 40 9.10 -7.24 2.16
CA PRO A 40 8.91 -5.86 1.67
C PRO A 40 8.06 -5.78 0.39
N VAL A 41 8.21 -6.73 -0.54
CA VAL A 41 7.42 -6.78 -1.77
C VAL A 41 5.97 -7.12 -1.45
N ARG A 42 5.71 -8.03 -0.51
CA ARG A 42 4.35 -8.37 -0.06
C ARG A 42 3.65 -7.17 0.57
N LEU A 43 4.37 -6.42 1.41
CA LEU A 43 3.87 -5.20 2.03
C LEU A 43 3.48 -4.16 1.00
N MET A 44 4.35 -3.88 0.02
CA MET A 44 4.09 -2.92 -1.05
C MET A 44 2.89 -3.34 -1.92
N LEU A 45 2.82 -4.60 -2.36
CA LEU A 45 1.71 -5.10 -3.18
C LEU A 45 0.38 -5.08 -2.41
N GLY A 46 0.39 -5.47 -1.14
CA GLY A 46 -0.81 -5.47 -0.29
C GLY A 46 -1.33 -4.06 0.00
N THR A 47 -0.42 -3.09 0.17
CA THR A 47 -0.81 -1.68 0.36
C THR A 47 -1.33 -1.05 -0.91
N ILE A 48 -0.65 -1.24 -2.04
CA ILE A 48 -1.06 -0.69 -3.33
C ILE A 48 -2.41 -1.26 -3.74
N SER A 49 -2.60 -2.58 -3.62
CA SER A 49 -3.89 -3.21 -3.97
C SER A 49 -5.03 -2.68 -3.11
N SER A 50 -4.84 -2.57 -1.79
CA SER A 50 -5.83 -1.97 -0.89
C SER A 50 -6.13 -0.51 -1.23
N ALA A 51 -5.09 0.30 -1.52
CA ALA A 51 -5.25 1.69 -1.91
C ALA A 51 -6.01 1.85 -3.22
N VAL A 52 -5.78 0.98 -4.21
CA VAL A 52 -6.54 0.96 -5.47
C VAL A 52 -8.00 0.64 -5.23
N VAL A 53 -8.28 -0.41 -4.44
CA VAL A 53 -9.67 -0.78 -4.09
C VAL A 53 -10.38 0.35 -3.34
N GLY A 54 -9.71 0.95 -2.35
CA GLY A 54 -10.23 2.09 -1.60
C GLY A 54 -10.43 3.34 -2.46
N PHE A 55 -9.54 3.58 -3.42
CA PHE A 55 -9.67 4.65 -4.39
C PHE A 55 -10.88 4.43 -5.30
N SER A 56 -11.04 3.24 -5.87
CA SER A 56 -12.19 2.92 -6.74
C SER A 56 -13.53 3.06 -6.01
N LEU A 57 -13.61 2.56 -4.77
CA LEU A 57 -14.81 2.72 -3.93
C LEU A 57 -15.07 4.19 -3.58
N GLY A 58 -14.03 4.93 -3.15
CA GLY A 58 -14.17 6.34 -2.83
C GLY A 58 -14.52 7.19 -4.05
N ALA A 59 -13.98 6.86 -5.22
CA ALA A 59 -14.23 7.59 -6.46
C ALA A 59 -15.64 7.39 -6.97
N THR A 60 -16.17 6.16 -6.92
CA THR A 60 -17.57 5.89 -7.30
C THR A 60 -18.53 6.59 -6.34
N GLN A 61 -18.30 6.48 -5.03
CA GLN A 61 -19.15 7.13 -4.02
C GLN A 61 -19.09 8.67 -4.11
N GLY A 62 -17.89 9.24 -4.22
CA GLY A 62 -17.70 10.69 -4.33
C GLY A 62 -18.28 11.27 -5.61
N GLY A 63 -18.14 10.55 -6.73
CA GLY A 63 -18.72 10.93 -8.01
C GLY A 63 -20.25 10.93 -7.99
N GLN A 64 -20.86 9.88 -7.44
CA GLN A 64 -22.32 9.79 -7.30
C GLN A 64 -22.88 10.92 -6.43
N MET A 65 -22.25 11.21 -5.29
CA MET A 65 -22.67 12.30 -4.41
C MET A 65 -22.57 13.67 -5.09
N ALA A 66 -21.51 13.93 -5.84
CA ALA A 66 -21.36 15.18 -6.59
C ALA A 66 -22.39 15.30 -7.72
N GLN A 67 -22.71 14.20 -8.41
CA GLN A 67 -23.77 14.18 -9.43
C GLN A 67 -25.15 14.47 -8.84
N LEU A 68 -25.49 13.86 -7.70
CA LEU A 68 -26.77 14.08 -7.02
C LEU A 68 -26.91 15.54 -6.58
N ARG A 69 -25.84 16.16 -6.06
CA ARG A 69 -25.82 17.59 -5.72
C ARG A 69 -26.01 18.48 -6.94
N PHE A 70 -25.29 18.21 -8.03
CA PHE A 70 -25.45 18.98 -9.27
C PHE A 70 -26.89 18.88 -9.81
N ARG A 71 -27.51 17.69 -9.75
CA ARG A 71 -28.91 17.49 -10.13
C ARG A 71 -29.88 18.22 -9.23
N ALA A 72 -29.62 18.28 -7.92
CA ALA A 72 -30.43 19.04 -6.98
C ALA A 72 -30.33 20.55 -7.26
N GLU A 73 -29.13 21.07 -7.48
CA GLU A 73 -28.89 22.49 -7.77
C GLU A 73 -29.47 22.93 -9.12
N HIS A 74 -29.43 22.05 -10.13
CA HIS A 74 -29.89 22.36 -11.49
C HIS A 74 -31.27 21.77 -11.82
N ALA A 75 -32.03 21.29 -10.82
CA ALA A 75 -33.36 20.73 -11.04
C ALA A 75 -34.33 21.71 -11.72
N HIS A 76 -34.13 23.01 -11.50
CA HIS A 76 -34.96 24.08 -12.07
C HIS A 76 -34.47 24.59 -13.44
N LYS A 77 -33.31 24.15 -13.94
CA LYS A 77 -32.70 24.63 -15.19
C LYS A 77 -32.47 23.48 -16.16
N MET A 78 -33.58 22.97 -16.71
CA MET A 78 -33.56 21.94 -17.74
C MET A 78 -33.14 22.59 -19.08
N PRO A 79 -32.20 22.01 -19.84
CA PRO A 79 -31.81 22.58 -21.13
C PRO A 79 -32.87 22.31 -22.20
N ASP A 80 -33.46 23.37 -22.76
CA ASP A 80 -34.44 23.30 -23.86
C ASP A 80 -33.78 23.34 -25.26
N THR A 81 -32.48 23.66 -25.33
CA THR A 81 -31.71 23.74 -26.58
C THR A 81 -30.69 22.61 -26.71
N THR A 82 -30.42 22.17 -27.93
CA THR A 82 -29.47 21.07 -28.23
C THR A 82 -28.04 21.39 -27.78
N THR A 83 -27.60 22.64 -27.91
CA THR A 83 -26.31 23.13 -27.41
C THR A 83 -26.27 23.18 -25.88
N GLY A 84 -27.35 23.62 -25.24
CA GLY A 84 -27.51 23.61 -23.78
C GLY A 84 -27.42 22.21 -23.18
N TRP A 85 -27.97 21.20 -23.87
CA TRP A 85 -27.91 19.80 -23.45
C TRP A 85 -26.47 19.27 -23.36
N TYR A 86 -25.62 19.62 -24.33
CA TYR A 86 -24.21 19.25 -24.34
C TYR A 86 -23.44 19.91 -23.19
N PHE A 87 -23.58 21.23 -23.02
CA PHE A 87 -22.89 21.95 -21.94
C PHE A 87 -23.33 21.48 -20.56
N TYR A 88 -24.62 21.16 -20.38
CA TYR A 88 -25.14 20.57 -19.15
C TYR A 88 -24.46 19.24 -18.81
N HIS A 89 -24.39 18.31 -19.77
CA HIS A 89 -23.76 17.00 -19.56
C HIS A 89 -22.25 17.09 -19.34
N LYS A 90 -21.58 18.00 -20.05
CA LYS A 90 -20.16 18.30 -19.87
C LYS A 90 -19.88 18.79 -18.45
N SER A 91 -20.56 19.84 -17.99
CA SER A 91 -20.39 20.39 -16.63
C SER A 91 -20.74 19.37 -15.54
N LYS A 92 -21.83 18.60 -15.73
CA LYS A 92 -22.21 17.51 -14.82
C LYS A 92 -21.08 16.49 -14.65
N ASN A 93 -20.42 16.12 -15.75
CA ASN A 93 -19.34 15.14 -15.71
C ASN A 93 -18.07 15.69 -15.06
N TYR A 94 -17.77 16.98 -15.22
CA TYR A 94 -16.65 17.62 -14.52
C TYR A 94 -16.86 17.66 -13.01
N HIS A 95 -18.04 18.07 -12.53
CA HIS A 95 -18.34 18.06 -11.10
C HIS A 95 -18.30 16.64 -10.52
N ALA A 96 -18.77 15.64 -11.28
CA ALA A 96 -18.67 14.23 -10.91
C ALA A 96 -17.22 13.75 -10.79
N MET A 97 -16.38 14.01 -11.80
CA MET A 97 -14.97 13.62 -11.80
C MET A 97 -14.20 14.28 -10.65
N GLN A 98 -14.43 15.58 -10.40
CA GLN A 98 -13.77 16.29 -9.32
C GLN A 98 -14.15 15.73 -7.94
N GLY A 99 -15.44 15.42 -7.73
CA GLY A 99 -15.92 14.76 -6.51
C GLY A 99 -15.35 13.36 -6.33
N GLY A 100 -15.28 12.58 -7.42
CA GLY A 100 -14.71 11.24 -7.44
C GLY A 100 -13.21 11.22 -7.13
N ILE A 101 -12.41 12.06 -7.79
CA ILE A 101 -10.96 12.10 -7.56
C ILE A 101 -10.65 12.52 -6.12
N ARG A 102 -11.33 13.54 -5.60
CA ARG A 102 -11.11 14.04 -4.24
C ARG A 102 -11.44 13.01 -3.18
N GLU A 103 -12.60 12.36 -3.29
CA GLU A 103 -13.03 11.36 -2.32
C GLU A 103 -12.28 10.04 -2.48
N GLY A 104 -11.99 9.65 -3.72
CA GLY A 104 -11.15 8.49 -4.06
C GLY A 104 -9.77 8.59 -3.45
N PHE A 105 -9.09 9.73 -3.59
CA PHE A 105 -7.77 9.92 -2.98
C PHE A 105 -7.84 9.90 -1.45
N ARG A 106 -8.88 10.53 -0.86
CA ARG A 106 -9.10 10.51 0.60
C ARG A 106 -9.31 9.09 1.14
N MET A 107 -10.15 8.29 0.48
CA MET A 107 -10.44 6.91 0.88
C MET A 107 -9.27 5.97 0.57
N GLY A 108 -8.61 6.12 -0.57
CA GLY A 108 -7.44 5.34 -0.98
C GLY A 108 -6.25 5.52 -0.04
N LEU A 109 -5.92 6.76 0.34
CA LEU A 109 -4.86 7.02 1.33
C LEU A 109 -5.21 6.45 2.70
N LYS A 110 -6.47 6.58 3.13
CA LYS A 110 -6.91 6.07 4.43
C LYS A 110 -6.83 4.55 4.47
N THR A 111 -7.38 3.87 3.47
CA THR A 111 -7.36 2.40 3.37
C THR A 111 -5.93 1.87 3.22
N GLY A 112 -5.12 2.49 2.35
CA GLY A 112 -3.71 2.18 2.19
C GLY A 112 -2.91 2.33 3.50
N PHE A 113 -3.11 3.41 4.25
CA PHE A 113 -2.46 3.61 5.56
C PHE A 113 -2.83 2.51 6.57
N TRP A 114 -4.11 2.18 6.69
CA TRP A 114 -4.56 1.14 7.63
C TRP A 114 -4.11 -0.26 7.21
N SER A 115 -4.11 -0.56 5.91
CA SER A 115 -3.57 -1.81 5.39
C SER A 115 -2.06 -1.91 5.56
N PHE A 116 -1.32 -0.82 5.37
CA PHE A 116 0.12 -0.77 5.66
C PHE A 116 0.38 -1.10 7.12
N LEU A 117 -0.36 -0.47 8.04
CA LEU A 117 -0.23 -0.69 9.47
C LEU A 117 -0.48 -2.16 9.83
N ALA A 118 -1.56 -2.75 9.29
CA ALA A 118 -1.93 -4.14 9.55
C ALA A 118 -0.87 -5.13 9.06
N LEU A 119 -0.46 -5.01 7.80
CA LEU A 119 0.53 -5.91 7.21
C LEU A 119 1.92 -5.72 7.84
N SER A 120 2.27 -4.49 8.23
CA SER A 120 3.54 -4.20 8.90
C SER A 120 3.56 -4.80 10.30
N LEU A 121 2.46 -4.70 11.05
CA LEU A 121 2.33 -5.32 12.37
C LEU A 121 2.37 -6.84 12.26
N GLU A 122 1.66 -7.44 11.32
CA GLU A 122 1.72 -8.88 11.05
C GLU A 122 3.16 -9.32 10.75
N SER A 123 3.85 -8.62 9.85
CA SER A 123 5.24 -8.93 9.49
C SER A 123 6.22 -8.74 10.64
N THR A 124 5.92 -7.82 11.56
CA THR A 124 6.74 -7.59 12.76
C THR A 124 6.54 -8.71 13.77
N VAL A 125 5.29 -9.11 14.04
CA VAL A 125 4.96 -10.20 14.96
C VAL A 125 5.49 -11.54 14.47
N ASP A 126 5.41 -11.81 13.16
CA ASP A 126 5.98 -13.01 12.54
C ASP A 126 7.50 -13.12 12.80
N ARG A 127 8.22 -11.99 12.77
CA ARG A 127 9.67 -11.96 13.05
C ARG A 127 10.01 -12.18 14.52
N TYR A 128 9.19 -11.67 15.44
CA TYR A 128 9.40 -11.88 16.87
C TYR A 128 9.10 -13.32 17.31
N ARG A 129 8.14 -14.01 16.67
CA ARG A 129 7.76 -15.38 17.03
C ARG A 129 8.46 -16.48 16.22
N GLY A 130 9.06 -16.16 15.08
CA GLY A 130 9.73 -17.14 14.20
C GLY A 130 8.77 -18.15 13.53
N ALA A 131 7.46 -17.99 13.72
CA ALA A 131 6.41 -18.83 13.17
C ALA A 131 5.29 -17.94 12.60
N SER A 132 4.87 -18.25 11.37
CA SER A 132 3.80 -17.52 10.68
C SER A 132 2.46 -18.22 10.89
N ASP A 133 1.77 -17.87 11.97
CA ASP A 133 0.48 -18.48 12.39
C ASP A 133 -0.72 -17.57 12.18
N MET A 134 -1.93 -18.13 12.26
CA MET A 134 -3.19 -17.37 12.25
C MET A 134 -3.26 -16.36 13.41
N PHE A 135 -2.62 -16.67 14.55
CA PHE A 135 -2.59 -15.79 15.72
C PHE A 135 -1.88 -14.46 15.46
N SER A 136 -0.83 -14.45 14.63
CA SER A 136 -0.12 -13.22 14.27
C SER A 136 -1.05 -12.25 13.52
N THR A 137 -1.80 -12.77 12.55
CA THR A 137 -2.80 -12.01 11.80
C THR A 137 -3.95 -11.52 12.71
N THR A 138 -4.44 -12.36 13.63
CA THR A 138 -5.51 -11.97 14.57
C THR A 138 -5.06 -10.86 15.52
N ILE A 139 -3.86 -10.97 16.10
CA ILE A 139 -3.31 -9.95 17.00
C ILE A 139 -3.09 -8.65 16.22
N ALA A 140 -2.46 -8.72 15.05
CA ALA A 140 -2.20 -7.54 14.22
C ALA A 140 -3.51 -6.82 13.85
N THR A 141 -4.53 -7.54 13.39
CA THR A 141 -5.83 -6.95 13.01
C THR A 141 -6.60 -6.39 14.21
N LEU A 142 -6.58 -7.07 15.36
CA LEU A 142 -7.18 -6.55 16.60
C LEU A 142 -6.48 -5.28 17.08
N THR A 143 -5.15 -5.21 17.01
CA THR A 143 -4.38 -4.01 17.34
C THR A 143 -4.73 -2.85 16.42
N VAL A 144 -4.82 -3.10 15.11
CA VAL A 144 -5.22 -2.09 14.12
C VAL A 144 -6.64 -1.59 14.40
N ALA A 145 -7.57 -2.50 14.69
CA ALA A 145 -8.95 -2.17 15.00
C ALA A 145 -9.09 -1.37 16.30
N GLY A 146 -8.34 -1.75 17.34
CA GLY A 146 -8.27 -1.01 18.61
C GLY A 146 -7.73 0.41 18.42
N ALA A 147 -6.64 0.55 17.67
CA ALA A 147 -6.07 1.86 17.34
C ALA A 147 -7.06 2.73 16.54
N PHE A 148 -7.76 2.15 15.56
CA PHE A 148 -8.80 2.83 14.79
C PHE A 148 -9.96 3.30 15.69
N SER A 149 -10.39 2.46 16.62
CA SER A 149 -11.46 2.77 17.56
C SER A 149 -11.11 3.95 18.46
N LEU A 150 -9.93 3.94 19.07
CA LEU A 150 -9.45 5.03 19.93
C LEU A 150 -9.25 6.35 19.16
N TRP A 151 -8.76 6.28 17.93
CA TRP A 151 -8.60 7.45 17.08
C TRP A 151 -9.94 8.12 16.75
N ARG A 152 -11.00 7.32 16.55
CA ARG A 152 -12.34 7.83 16.26
C ARG A 152 -13.10 8.26 17.52
N GLY A 153 -12.89 7.57 18.65
CA GLY A 153 -13.49 7.89 19.94
C GLY A 153 -13.01 9.23 20.52
N ARG A 154 -11.75 9.60 20.30
CA ARG A 154 -11.17 10.89 20.73
C ARG A 154 -11.59 12.09 19.89
N LYS A 155 -12.28 11.88 18.77
CA LYS A 155 -12.81 12.94 17.90
C LYS A 155 -14.32 13.19 18.09
N ARG A 156 -14.93 12.53 19.08
CA ARG A 156 -16.23 12.92 19.64
C ARG A 156 -15.98 13.71 20.91
#